data_AF-A0A966FUE5-F1
#
_entry.id   AF-A0A966FUE5-F1
#
_cell.length_a   1.000
_cell.length_b   1.000
_cell.length_c   1.000
_cell.angle_alpha   90.00
_cell.angle_beta   90.00
_cell.angle_gamma   90.00
#
_symmetry.space_group_name_H-M   'P 1'
#
loop_
_entity.id
_entity.type
_entity.pdbx_description
1 polymer ?
#
loop_
_entity_poly.entity_id
_entity_poly.type
_entity_poly.pdbx_seq_one_letter_code
_entity_poly.pdbx_strand_id
1 'polypeptide(L)'
;MRFPRSILALAAILASLSATPAAAQDMPFDAYMQLVIAKARAEGVSEDTIRRMTWDLTPNPRVIELDQSQPGSSSSSGYPRLQPYLNTHVDSARINGGREVYNETARLHGRIRDQYGVPAEIIIAIWGHETNYGSYRGNFDLARSLATLAWEGRRRELFEKE
;
A
#
# COMPACT_ATOMS: atom_id res chain seq x y z
N MET A 1 -10.03 -70.85 3.08
CA MET A 1 -8.93 -70.54 4.03
C MET A 1 -8.60 -69.06 3.86
N ARG A 2 -9.07 -68.12 4.71
CA ARG A 2 -8.57 -67.71 6.05
C ARG A 2 -7.07 -67.29 6.07
N PHE A 3 -6.85 -65.96 5.95
CA PHE A 3 -5.83 -64.98 6.47
C PHE A 3 -4.45 -65.44 7.00
N PRO A 4 -3.35 -64.62 6.92
CA PRO A 4 -3.21 -63.24 7.49
C PRO A 4 -2.46 -62.20 6.60
N ARG A 5 -2.78 -60.89 6.59
CA ARG A 5 -2.40 -59.78 7.50
C ARG A 5 -0.93 -59.74 7.96
N SER A 6 -0.13 -58.88 7.32
CA SER A 6 1.12 -58.26 7.81
C SER A 6 1.34 -56.99 6.98
N ILE A 7 0.86 -55.82 7.41
CA ILE A 7 1.61 -54.75 8.12
C ILE A 7 3.06 -54.61 7.63
N LEU A 8 3.28 -53.64 6.73
CA LEU A 8 4.50 -52.84 6.75
C LEU A 8 4.08 -51.37 6.68
N ALA A 9 4.23 -50.70 7.82
CA ALA A 9 4.18 -49.27 7.94
C ALA A 9 5.46 -48.67 7.34
N LEU A 10 5.34 -47.69 6.46
CA LEU A 10 6.40 -46.73 6.22
C LEU A 10 5.78 -45.34 6.26
N ALA A 11 5.97 -44.70 7.42
CA ALA A 11 5.57 -43.33 7.68
C ALA A 11 6.43 -42.39 6.83
N ALA A 12 5.84 -41.81 5.79
CA ALA A 12 6.37 -40.61 5.17
C ALA A 12 5.82 -39.42 5.97
N ILE A 13 6.65 -38.93 6.89
CA ILE A 13 6.47 -37.67 7.59
C ILE A 13 6.50 -36.58 6.51
N LEU A 14 5.34 -36.14 6.04
CA LEU A 14 5.24 -34.84 5.39
C LEU A 14 5.46 -33.81 6.49
N ALA A 15 6.64 -33.18 6.43
CA ALA A 15 6.94 -31.99 7.19
C ALA A 15 5.91 -30.92 6.83
N SER A 16 4.92 -30.76 7.71
CA SER A 16 4.11 -29.57 7.80
C SER A 16 5.06 -28.40 8.03
N LEU A 17 5.39 -27.65 6.98
CA LEU A 17 5.86 -26.28 7.17
C LEU A 17 4.67 -25.52 7.75
N SER A 18 4.55 -25.55 9.07
CA SER A 18 3.79 -24.56 9.81
C SER A 18 4.39 -23.22 9.46
N ALA A 19 3.72 -22.45 8.59
CA ALA A 19 3.97 -21.03 8.50
C ALA A 19 3.73 -20.47 9.90
N THR A 20 4.81 -20.15 10.61
CA THR A 20 4.72 -19.41 11.86
C THR A 20 4.01 -18.10 11.54
N PRO A 21 2.91 -17.75 12.23
CA PRO A 21 2.34 -16.41 12.07
C PRO A 21 3.46 -15.42 12.39
N ALA A 22 3.64 -14.42 11.53
CA ALA A 22 4.63 -13.38 11.72
C ALA A 22 4.42 -12.79 13.14
N ALA A 23 5.37 -13.04 14.03
CA ALA A 23 5.38 -12.50 15.38
C ALA A 23 5.68 -10.99 15.29
N ALA A 24 4.65 -10.22 14.97
CA ALA A 24 4.70 -8.76 14.93
C ALA A 24 4.09 -8.13 16.19
N GLN A 25 3.55 -8.92 17.13
CA GLN A 25 2.57 -8.39 18.09
C GLN A 25 3.09 -7.80 19.41
N ASP A 26 4.39 -7.80 19.71
CA ASP A 26 4.85 -7.45 21.08
C ASP A 26 5.85 -6.28 21.19
N MET A 27 6.24 -5.62 20.10
CA MET A 27 7.18 -4.49 20.19
C MET A 27 6.44 -3.16 20.35
N PRO A 28 6.70 -2.38 21.42
CA PRO A 28 6.19 -1.01 21.55
C PRO A 28 6.64 -0.15 20.37
N PHE A 29 5.80 0.82 19.95
CA PHE A 29 6.09 1.69 18.81
C PHE A 29 7.47 2.35 18.90
N ASP A 30 7.81 2.90 20.06
CA ASP A 30 9.10 3.57 20.27
C ASP A 30 10.29 2.62 20.07
N ALA A 31 10.16 1.36 20.53
CA ALA A 31 11.19 0.35 20.33
C ALA A 31 11.33 -0.03 18.85
N TYR A 32 10.21 -0.13 18.12
CA TYR A 32 10.23 -0.35 16.69
C TYR A 32 10.89 0.82 15.94
N MET A 33 10.59 2.06 16.32
CA MET A 33 11.22 3.23 15.72
C MET A 33 12.74 3.25 15.93
N GLN A 34 13.26 2.74 17.04
CA GLN A 34 14.72 2.60 17.20
C GLN A 34 15.34 1.64 16.18
N LEU A 35 14.64 0.57 15.80
CA LEU A 35 15.10 -0.35 14.74
C LEU A 35 15.11 0.35 13.39
N VAL A 36 14.05 1.08 13.06
CA VAL A 36 13.95 1.87 11.81
C VAL A 36 15.06 2.92 11.75
N ILE A 37 15.30 3.64 12.85
CA ILE A 37 16.39 4.64 12.97
C ILE A 37 17.75 3.98 12.76
N ALA A 38 18.01 2.83 13.38
CA ALA A 38 19.27 2.11 13.21
C ALA A 38 19.48 1.67 11.76
N LYS A 39 18.43 1.19 11.09
CA LYS A 39 18.45 0.81 9.69
C LYS A 39 18.71 2.01 8.76
N ALA A 40 17.97 3.10 8.94
CA ALA A 40 18.17 4.33 8.17
C ALA A 40 19.60 4.87 8.31
N ARG A 41 20.17 4.81 9.52
CA ARG A 41 21.58 5.17 9.77
C ARG A 41 22.54 4.25 9.02
N ALA A 42 22.30 2.93 9.03
CA ALA A 42 23.11 1.96 8.30
C ALA A 42 23.04 2.15 6.77
N GLU A 43 21.92 2.68 6.27
CA GLU A 43 21.71 3.06 4.86
C GLU A 43 22.30 4.44 4.52
N GLY A 44 22.90 5.13 5.49
CA GLY A 44 23.60 6.41 5.28
C GLY A 44 22.73 7.66 5.38
N VAL A 45 21.50 7.56 5.90
CA VAL A 45 20.65 8.72 6.15
C VAL A 45 21.28 9.58 7.27
N SER A 46 21.44 10.88 7.03
CA SER A 46 22.02 11.81 8.01
C SER A 46 21.17 11.88 9.30
N GLU A 47 21.82 12.04 10.46
CA GLU A 47 21.15 12.20 11.75
C GLU A 47 20.13 13.35 11.77
N ASP A 48 20.39 14.43 11.03
CA ASP A 48 19.47 15.57 10.92
C ASP A 48 18.17 15.22 10.19
N THR A 49 18.24 14.37 9.16
CA THR A 49 17.05 13.87 8.48
C THR A 49 16.32 12.85 9.34
N ILE A 50 17.03 11.90 9.97
CA ILE A 50 16.44 10.94 10.89
C ILE A 50 15.67 11.68 11.98
N ARG A 51 16.33 12.61 12.68
CA ARG A 51 15.70 13.40 13.75
C ARG A 51 14.46 14.12 13.25
N ARG A 52 14.52 14.83 12.12
CA ARG A 52 13.36 15.57 11.58
C ARG A 52 12.19 14.66 11.22
N MET A 53 12.47 13.49 10.67
CA MET A 53 11.43 12.57 10.18
C MET A 53 10.85 11.69 11.30
N THR A 54 11.57 11.46 12.39
CA THR A 54 11.12 10.59 13.49
C THR A 54 10.79 11.33 14.77
N TRP A 55 10.95 12.66 14.81
CA TRP A 55 10.66 13.45 16.02
C TRP A 55 9.18 13.39 16.38
N ASP A 56 8.89 12.95 17.62
CA ASP A 56 7.55 12.94 18.21
C ASP A 56 6.49 12.18 17.38
N LEU A 57 6.94 11.20 16.59
CA LEU A 57 6.01 10.30 15.90
C LEU A 57 5.25 9.46 16.92
N THR A 58 3.95 9.36 16.71
CA THR A 58 3.06 8.48 17.47
C THR A 58 2.20 7.68 16.49
N PRO A 59 1.76 6.45 16.82
CA PRO A 59 0.84 5.71 15.97
C PRO A 59 -0.40 6.54 15.61
N ASN A 60 -0.91 6.36 14.39
CA ASN A 60 -2.17 6.96 13.96
C ASN A 60 -3.29 5.90 13.87
N PRO A 61 -4.24 5.86 14.83
CA PRO A 61 -5.31 4.85 14.81
C PRO A 61 -6.16 4.86 13.54
N ARG A 62 -6.34 6.03 12.92
CA ARG A 62 -7.11 6.15 11.68
C ARG A 62 -6.41 5.46 10.50
N VAL A 63 -5.09 5.47 10.47
CA VAL A 63 -4.31 4.77 9.44
C VAL A 63 -4.48 3.26 9.58
N ILE A 64 -4.45 2.75 10.81
CA ILE A 64 -4.67 1.32 11.11
C ILE A 64 -6.07 0.89 10.67
N GLU A 65 -7.09 1.66 11.05
CA GLU A 65 -8.48 1.39 10.68
C GLU A 65 -8.65 1.34 9.16
N LEU A 66 -8.06 2.29 8.43
CA LEU A 66 -8.12 2.35 6.98
C LEU A 66 -7.42 1.16 6.32
N ASP A 67 -6.25 0.74 6.80
CA ASP A 67 -5.54 -0.43 6.26
C ASP A 67 -6.33 -1.73 6.48
N GLN A 68 -6.92 -1.88 7.67
CA GLN A 68 -7.74 -3.05 8.03
C GLN A 68 -9.08 -3.08 7.26
N SER A 69 -9.60 -1.91 6.88
CA SER A 69 -10.82 -1.79 6.06
C SER A 69 -10.61 -2.08 4.58
N GLN A 70 -9.36 -2.21 4.12
CA GLN A 70 -9.10 -2.53 2.71
C GLN A 70 -9.63 -3.92 2.41
N PRO A 71 -10.55 -4.06 1.42
CA PRO A 71 -11.09 -5.36 1.06
C PRO A 71 -9.97 -6.23 0.49
N GLY A 72 -9.38 -7.07 1.34
CA GLY A 72 -8.52 -8.16 0.95
C GLY A 72 -9.37 -9.40 0.72
N SER A 73 -9.35 -9.93 -0.49
CA SER A 73 -10.03 -11.15 -0.96
C SER A 73 -11.36 -10.92 -1.68
N SER A 74 -11.49 -11.59 -2.82
CA SER A 74 -12.75 -11.82 -3.52
C SER A 74 -13.83 -12.25 -2.53
N SER A 75 -14.95 -11.51 -2.48
CA SER A 75 -16.12 -11.98 -1.76
C SER A 75 -16.56 -13.32 -2.37
N SER A 76 -17.11 -14.22 -1.55
CA SER A 76 -17.70 -15.48 -2.04
C SER A 76 -18.83 -15.27 -3.07
N SER A 77 -19.24 -14.02 -3.31
CA SER A 77 -20.33 -13.60 -4.20
C SER A 77 -19.86 -13.05 -5.56
N GLY A 78 -18.57 -13.16 -5.91
CA GLY A 78 -18.02 -12.69 -7.18
C GLY A 78 -17.54 -11.24 -7.17
N TYR A 79 -17.28 -10.69 -8.36
CA TYR A 79 -16.83 -9.30 -8.53
C TYR A 79 -18.01 -8.31 -8.43
N PRO A 80 -17.84 -7.17 -7.76
CA PRO A 80 -18.84 -6.10 -7.77
C PRO A 80 -19.17 -5.65 -9.20
N ARG A 81 -20.39 -5.16 -9.40
CA ARG A 81 -20.78 -4.55 -10.68
C ARG A 81 -19.90 -3.33 -10.95
N LEU A 82 -19.43 -3.19 -12.19
CA LEU A 82 -18.61 -2.05 -12.61
C LEU A 82 -19.38 -0.72 -12.62
N GLN A 83 -20.67 -0.73 -12.99
CA GLN A 83 -21.43 0.50 -13.20
C GLN A 83 -21.47 1.43 -11.98
N PRO A 84 -21.75 0.96 -10.74
CA PRO A 84 -21.67 1.82 -9.56
C PRO A 84 -20.30 2.47 -9.35
N TYR A 85 -19.20 1.76 -9.64
CA TYR A 85 -17.85 2.30 -9.56
C TYR A 85 -17.64 3.43 -10.59
N LEU A 86 -18.07 3.22 -11.84
CA LEU A 86 -17.98 4.26 -12.87
C LEU A 86 -18.80 5.50 -12.50
N ASN A 87 -19.99 5.33 -11.93
CA ASN A 87 -20.85 6.45 -11.53
C ASN A 87 -20.21 7.34 -10.45
N THR A 88 -19.32 6.79 -9.61
CA THR A 88 -18.64 7.55 -8.55
C THR A 88 -17.23 8.01 -8.93
N HIS A 89 -16.58 7.38 -9.91
CA HIS A 89 -15.19 7.68 -10.31
C HIS A 89 -15.06 8.37 -11.66
N VAL A 90 -16.12 8.43 -12.47
CA VAL A 90 -16.16 9.04 -13.80
C VAL A 90 -17.40 9.94 -13.91
N ASP A 91 -17.46 10.96 -13.06
CA ASP A 91 -18.55 11.92 -13.03
C ASP A 91 -18.30 13.15 -13.92
N SER A 92 -19.34 13.97 -14.08
CA SER A 92 -19.27 15.18 -14.91
C SER A 92 -18.29 16.22 -14.38
N ALA A 93 -18.14 16.32 -13.05
CA ALA A 93 -17.20 17.27 -12.44
C ALA A 93 -15.76 16.92 -12.81
N ARG A 94 -15.38 15.64 -12.69
CA ARG A 94 -14.05 15.14 -13.05
C ARG A 94 -13.79 15.27 -14.55
N ILE A 95 -14.76 14.95 -15.40
CA ILE A 95 -14.64 15.11 -16.86
C ILE A 95 -14.41 16.58 -17.22
N ASN A 96 -15.18 17.50 -16.63
CA ASN A 96 -15.06 18.93 -16.92
C ASN A 96 -13.71 19.49 -16.44
N GLY A 97 -13.29 19.16 -15.21
CA GLY A 97 -11.96 19.55 -14.72
C GLY A 97 -10.83 18.97 -15.58
N GLY A 98 -10.99 17.74 -16.09
CA GLY A 98 -10.02 17.13 -16.98
C GLY A 98 -9.87 17.87 -18.31
N ARG A 99 -10.98 18.37 -18.88
CA ARG A 99 -10.96 19.20 -20.09
C ARG A 99 -10.29 20.55 -19.85
N GLU A 100 -10.54 21.16 -18.70
CA GLU A 100 -9.90 22.41 -18.30
C GLU A 100 -8.38 22.22 -18.18
N VAL A 101 -7.93 21.26 -17.38
CA VAL A 101 -6.52 20.93 -17.19
C VAL A 101 -5.85 20.53 -18.51
N TYR A 102 -6.54 19.79 -19.38
CA TYR A 102 -6.04 19.46 -20.71
C TYR A 102 -5.71 20.72 -21.52
N ASN A 103 -6.62 21.69 -21.55
CA ASN A 103 -6.41 22.94 -22.28
C ASN A 103 -5.29 23.79 -21.65
N GLU A 104 -5.25 23.89 -20.33
CA GLU A 104 -4.21 24.63 -19.60
C GLU A 104 -2.81 24.06 -19.84
N THR A 105 -2.72 22.74 -19.98
CA THR A 105 -1.45 22.01 -20.15
C THR A 105 -1.09 21.73 -21.61
N ALA A 106 -1.81 22.28 -22.59
CA ALA A 106 -1.62 22.00 -24.02
C ALA A 106 -0.16 22.12 -24.51
N ARG A 107 0.60 23.06 -23.94
CA ARG A 107 2.04 23.25 -24.24
C ARG A 107 2.93 22.07 -23.81
N LEU A 108 2.45 21.19 -22.93
CA LEU A 108 3.18 20.03 -22.41
C LEU A 108 2.94 18.76 -23.22
N HIS A 109 1.80 18.66 -23.92
CA HIS A 109 1.32 17.39 -24.47
C HIS A 109 2.30 16.78 -25.46
N GLY A 110 2.81 17.58 -26.41
CA GLY A 110 3.81 17.12 -27.38
C GLY A 110 5.09 16.62 -26.69
N ARG A 111 5.62 17.41 -25.74
CA ARG A 111 6.84 17.04 -25.00
C ARG A 111 6.69 15.74 -24.23
N ILE A 112 5.56 15.57 -23.54
CA ILE A 112 5.24 14.36 -22.78
C ILE A 112 5.15 13.15 -23.72
N ARG A 113 4.44 13.29 -24.84
CA ARG A 113 4.31 12.22 -25.82
C ARG A 113 5.66 11.85 -26.44
N ASP A 114 6.45 12.84 -26.82
CA ASP A 114 7.72 12.60 -27.50
C ASP A 114 8.76 11.98 -26.54
N GLN A 115 8.73 12.34 -25.25
CA GLN A 115 9.65 11.81 -24.25
C GLN A 115 9.24 10.43 -23.72
N TYR A 116 7.95 10.21 -23.46
CA TYR A 116 7.46 9.01 -22.75
C TYR A 116 6.59 8.09 -23.59
N GLY A 117 6.16 8.51 -24.79
CA GLY A 117 5.24 7.75 -25.64
C GLY A 117 3.79 7.70 -25.11
N VAL A 118 3.45 8.49 -24.09
CA VAL A 118 2.14 8.46 -23.43
C VAL A 118 1.29 9.66 -23.88
N PRO A 119 0.05 9.43 -24.36
CA PRO A 119 -0.89 10.53 -24.63
C PRO A 119 -1.22 11.33 -23.37
N ALA A 120 -1.32 12.65 -23.50
CA ALA A 120 -1.55 13.53 -22.34
C ALA A 120 -2.86 13.24 -21.61
N GLU A 121 -3.87 12.77 -22.34
CA GLU A 121 -5.19 12.37 -21.82
C GLU A 121 -5.07 11.29 -20.75
N ILE A 122 -4.14 10.34 -20.90
CA ILE A 122 -3.91 9.26 -19.95
C ILE A 122 -3.35 9.81 -18.64
N ILE A 123 -2.36 10.70 -18.73
CA ILE A 123 -1.74 11.30 -17.55
C ILE A 123 -2.73 12.19 -16.80
N ILE A 124 -3.54 12.96 -17.53
CA ILE A 124 -4.57 13.81 -16.95
C ILE A 124 -5.67 12.96 -16.28
N ALA A 125 -6.08 11.85 -16.91
CA ALA A 125 -7.04 10.93 -16.31
C ALA A 125 -6.54 10.35 -14.99
N ILE A 126 -5.28 9.92 -14.92
CA ILE A 126 -4.64 9.44 -13.68
C ILE A 126 -4.60 10.57 -12.65
N TRP A 127 -4.12 11.76 -13.01
CA TRP A 127 -4.01 12.88 -12.09
C TRP A 127 -5.36 13.32 -11.49
N GLY A 128 -6.41 13.31 -12.32
CA GLY A 128 -7.78 13.55 -11.89
C GLY A 128 -8.32 12.46 -10.96
N HIS A 129 -8.01 11.19 -11.24
CA HIS A 129 -8.43 10.08 -10.41
C HIS A 129 -7.76 10.07 -9.04
N GLU A 130 -6.45 10.31 -9.00
CA GLU A 130 -5.64 10.23 -7.78
C GLU A 130 -5.85 11.42 -6.84
N THR A 131 -5.92 12.64 -7.39
CA THR A 131 -5.86 13.85 -6.55
C THR A 131 -6.83 14.95 -6.93
N ASN A 132 -7.80 14.66 -7.81
CA ASN A 132 -8.69 15.66 -8.39
C ASN A 132 -7.90 16.86 -8.94
N TYR A 133 -6.91 16.55 -9.79
CA TYR A 133 -6.00 17.53 -10.40
C TYR A 133 -5.21 18.36 -9.37
N GLY A 134 -4.89 17.74 -8.24
CA GLY A 134 -4.09 18.33 -7.16
C GLY A 134 -4.88 19.09 -6.10
N SER A 135 -6.20 19.22 -6.22
CA SER A 135 -7.04 19.89 -5.22
C SER A 135 -7.27 19.04 -3.96
N TYR A 136 -7.10 17.72 -4.04
CA TYR A 136 -7.24 16.80 -2.91
C TYR A 136 -6.06 15.83 -2.86
N ARG A 137 -5.14 16.01 -1.91
CA ARG A 137 -3.89 15.20 -1.80
C ARG A 137 -3.84 14.32 -0.55
N GLY A 138 -4.95 14.23 0.18
CA GLY A 138 -4.98 13.68 1.54
C GLY A 138 -4.49 14.69 2.59
N ASN A 139 -4.70 14.34 3.85
CA ASN A 139 -4.33 15.18 5.01
C ASN A 139 -3.64 14.36 6.11
N PHE A 140 -2.99 13.27 5.72
CA PHE A 140 -2.21 12.42 6.62
C PHE A 140 -0.77 12.88 6.63
N ASP A 141 -0.15 12.88 7.82
CA ASP A 141 1.30 13.00 7.92
C ASP A 141 1.94 11.73 7.34
N LEU A 142 2.79 11.88 6.32
CA LEU A 142 3.34 10.77 5.57
C LEU A 142 4.24 9.89 6.44
N ALA A 143 5.18 10.51 7.16
CA ALA A 143 6.14 9.79 8.01
C ALA A 143 5.42 9.02 9.12
N ARG A 144 4.45 9.66 9.77
CA ARG A 144 3.60 9.02 10.79
C ARG A 144 2.81 7.86 10.22
N SER A 145 2.28 8.00 9.01
CA SER A 145 1.44 6.97 8.38
C SER A 145 2.27 5.74 8.00
N LEU A 146 3.42 5.93 7.36
CA LEU A 146 4.35 4.85 7.02
C LEU A 146 4.86 4.15 8.27
N ALA A 147 5.31 4.90 9.28
CA ALA A 147 5.75 4.34 10.55
C ALA A 147 4.63 3.54 11.25
N THR A 148 3.39 4.04 11.22
CA THR A 148 2.23 3.34 11.80
C THR A 148 1.98 2.01 11.09
N LEU A 149 1.96 1.99 9.76
CA LEU A 149 1.69 0.79 8.96
C LEU A 149 2.82 -0.24 9.04
N ALA A 150 4.06 0.25 9.06
CA ALA A 150 5.23 -0.60 9.24
C ALA A 150 5.24 -1.23 10.64
N TRP A 151 4.92 -0.45 11.68
CA TRP A 151 4.80 -0.94 13.05
C TRP A 151 3.64 -1.93 13.24
N GLU A 152 2.43 -1.61 12.78
CA GLU A 152 1.22 -2.44 12.97
C GLU A 152 1.40 -3.86 12.41
N GLY A 153 2.16 -3.97 11.31
CA GLY A 153 2.78 -5.23 10.91
C GLY A 153 2.13 -5.94 9.74
N ARG A 154 0.85 -5.67 9.42
CA ARG A 154 0.11 -6.41 8.37
C ARG A 154 0.80 -6.39 7.00
N ARG A 155 1.48 -5.28 6.68
CA ARG A 155 2.26 -5.10 5.44
C ARG A 155 3.63 -4.48 5.74
N ARG A 156 4.26 -4.86 6.86
CA ARG A 156 5.51 -4.25 7.36
C ARG A 156 6.59 -4.12 6.30
N GLU A 157 6.90 -5.22 5.61
CA GLU A 157 7.98 -5.26 4.61
C GLU A 157 7.80 -4.24 3.48
N LEU A 158 6.54 -3.94 3.14
CA LEU A 158 6.24 -2.90 2.16
C LEU A 158 6.49 -1.51 2.73
N PHE A 159 5.91 -1.20 3.88
CA PHE A 159 5.90 0.17 4.40
C PHE A 159 7.17 0.59 5.13
N GLU A 160 7.98 -0.34 5.63
CA GLU A 160 9.28 -0.02 6.24
C GLU A 160 10.31 0.46 5.20
N LYS A 161 10.12 0.09 3.93
CA LYS A 161 11.04 0.43 2.83
C LYS A 161 10.77 1.81 2.22
N GLU A 162 9.51 2.28 2.28
CA GLU A 162 9.08 3.58 1.76
C GLU A 162 9.53 4.73 2.67
#